data_AF-A0A2L2NS84-F1
#
_entry.id   AF-A0A2L2NS84-F1
#
_cell.length_a   1.000
_cell.length_b   1.000
_cell.length_c   1.000
_cell.angle_alpha   90.00
_cell.angle_beta   90.00
_cell.angle_gamma   90.00
#
_symmetry.space_group_name_H-M   'P 1'
#
loop_
_entity.id
_entity.type
_entity.pdbx_description
1 polymer ?
#
loop_
_entity_poly.entity_id
_entity_poly.type
_entity_poly.pdbx_seq_one_letter_code
_entity_poly.pdbx_strand_id
1 'polypeptide(L)'
;MQQNICYPCLKPQAQHFFEDAQQAIAATLDFRQHLYAIAQNKKLRSEAVEDQSYPNEVIVLRPKQTQAPALLLLGGMGPLAGLGAFEVACQMFQNSREIVLFQACSLPNRTTAIQQKIQIGASQEPDLVVMLAIAIREAMQYICSTVEPVELIVLCNGAHYFLPEVMQQLLLDYSKIFFRLQWISLIDTTIQYLQQRNFCQPLILCTTATRLGCVYSRPLQKVGIVYLEPNDELQSILMQSIYQGVKTSDYNFACKVGEHFFVELLKLQPTVDCIIAGCSEIPYLLEWLKTNSSKQVKGFLSKLEIIDPVTLTLNSRLKSLQHLRTVS
;
A
#
# COMPACT_ATOMS: atom_id res chain seq x y z
N MET A 1 27.08 -0.52 25.17
CA MET A 1 27.46 0.42 24.09
C MET A 1 26.27 0.54 23.18
N GLN A 2 25.52 1.64 23.23
CA GLN A 2 24.51 1.93 22.22
C GLN A 2 25.26 2.23 20.93
N GLN A 3 25.18 1.35 19.94
CA GLN A 3 25.61 1.70 18.59
C GLN A 3 24.75 2.90 18.16
N ASN A 4 25.38 4.01 17.79
CA ASN A 4 24.70 5.10 17.10
C ASN A 4 24.28 4.57 15.72
N ILE A 5 23.12 3.92 15.65
CA ILE A 5 22.53 3.46 14.40
C ILE A 5 22.11 4.72 13.64
N CYS A 6 22.84 5.03 12.57
CA CYS A 6 22.51 6.13 11.68
C CYS A 6 21.53 5.61 10.63
N TYR A 7 20.25 5.93 10.79
CA TYR A 7 19.22 5.60 9.80
C TYR A 7 19.41 6.42 8.52
N PRO A 8 19.10 5.87 7.33
CA PRO A 8 19.13 6.64 6.10
C PRO A 8 18.18 7.84 6.18
N CYS A 9 18.57 8.95 5.56
CA CYS A 9 17.81 10.20 5.61
C CYS A 9 16.44 10.04 4.95
N LEU A 10 15.36 10.20 5.71
CA LEU A 10 13.98 10.16 5.22
C LEU A 10 13.49 11.52 4.70
N LYS A 11 14.32 12.57 4.70
CA LYS A 11 13.92 13.87 4.18
C LYS A 11 13.60 13.78 2.68
N PRO A 12 12.48 14.37 2.22
CA PRO A 12 12.16 14.43 0.80
C PRO A 12 13.25 15.15 0.01
N GLN A 13 13.68 14.53 -1.09
CA GLN A 13 14.56 15.11 -2.09
C GLN A 13 13.81 16.05 -3.03
N ALA A 14 12.50 15.81 -3.20
CA ALA A 14 11.60 16.66 -3.97
C ALA A 14 10.28 16.89 -3.21
N GLN A 15 9.68 18.06 -3.42
CA GLN A 15 8.42 18.47 -2.79
C GLN A 15 7.54 19.12 -3.85
N HIS A 16 6.30 18.65 -3.98
CA HIS A 16 5.36 19.09 -5.00
C HIS A 16 4.06 19.55 -4.33
N PHE A 17 3.59 20.76 -4.68
CA PHE A 17 2.41 21.36 -4.08
C PHE A 17 1.42 21.77 -5.17
N PHE A 18 0.15 21.41 -4.98
CA PHE A 18 -0.95 21.72 -5.87
C PHE A 18 -2.09 22.33 -5.07
N GLU A 19 -2.71 23.39 -5.58
CA GLU A 19 -3.89 24.00 -4.94
C GLU A 19 -5.22 23.42 -5.44
N ASP A 20 -5.16 22.60 -6.51
CA ASP A 20 -6.32 22.05 -7.18
C ASP A 20 -6.13 20.57 -7.54
N ALA A 21 -7.18 19.78 -7.33
CA ALA A 21 -7.17 18.33 -7.53
C ALA A 21 -6.95 17.95 -9.00
N GLN A 22 -7.49 18.70 -9.97
CA GLN A 22 -7.29 18.38 -11.39
C GLN A 22 -5.83 18.58 -11.79
N GLN A 23 -5.19 19.64 -11.28
CA GLN A 23 -3.75 19.87 -11.46
C GLN A 23 -2.91 18.75 -10.84
N ALA A 24 -3.24 18.34 -9.61
CA ALA A 24 -2.57 17.24 -8.92
C ALA A 24 -2.71 15.91 -9.68
N ILE A 25 -3.91 15.60 -10.19
CA ILE A 25 -4.18 14.40 -11.00
C ILE A 25 -3.40 14.45 -12.31
N ALA A 26 -3.40 15.57 -13.03
CA ALA A 26 -2.68 15.71 -14.29
C ALA A 26 -1.17 15.47 -14.12
N ALA A 27 -0.58 15.98 -13.04
CA ALA A 27 0.84 15.81 -12.73
C ALA A 27 1.24 14.34 -12.45
N THR A 28 0.28 13.46 -12.09
CA THR A 28 0.58 12.03 -11.86
C THR A 28 1.11 11.32 -13.10
N LEU A 29 0.80 11.81 -14.31
CA LEU A 29 1.38 11.25 -15.53
C LEU A 29 2.90 11.46 -15.58
N ASP A 30 3.37 12.66 -15.26
CA ASP A 30 4.80 13.00 -15.26
C ASP A 30 5.54 12.22 -14.16
N PHE A 31 4.93 12.10 -12.96
CA PHE A 31 5.48 11.28 -11.89
C PHE A 31 5.61 9.80 -12.29
N ARG A 32 4.60 9.22 -12.97
CA ARG A 32 4.68 7.85 -13.50
C ARG A 32 5.82 7.70 -14.51
N GLN A 33 5.98 8.66 -15.42
CA GLN A 33 7.08 8.64 -16.40
C GLN A 33 8.44 8.72 -15.71
N HIS A 34 8.56 9.51 -14.64
CA HIS A 34 9.78 9.59 -13.85
C HIS A 34 10.12 8.25 -13.16
N LEU A 35 9.15 7.61 -12.51
CA LEU A 35 9.32 6.29 -11.90
C LEU A 35 9.72 5.24 -12.95
N TYR A 36 9.10 5.28 -14.13
CA TYR A 36 9.46 4.41 -15.25
C TYR A 36 10.91 4.64 -15.70
N ALA A 37 11.33 5.90 -15.86
CA ALA A 37 12.69 6.24 -16.28
C ALA A 37 13.75 5.75 -15.27
N ILE A 38 13.50 5.88 -13.96
CA ILE A 38 14.40 5.34 -12.93
C ILE A 38 14.54 3.81 -13.06
N ALA A 39 13.41 3.10 -13.19
CA ALA A 39 13.42 1.64 -13.33
C ALA A 39 14.20 1.18 -14.58
N GLN A 40 13.97 1.84 -15.72
CA GLN A 40 14.66 1.52 -16.98
C GLN A 40 16.16 1.80 -16.90
N ASN A 41 16.57 2.93 -16.32
CA ASN A 41 17.98 3.26 -16.15
C ASN A 41 18.73 2.24 -15.29
N LYS A 42 18.10 1.74 -14.21
CA LYS A 42 18.68 0.66 -13.40
C LYS A 42 18.77 -0.65 -14.15
N LYS A 43 17.72 -1.03 -14.89
CA LYS A 43 17.74 -2.22 -15.74
C LYS A 43 18.84 -2.19 -16.78
N LEU A 44 19.05 -1.04 -17.44
CA LEU A 44 20.15 -0.85 -18.40
C LEU A 44 21.54 -1.05 -17.78
N ARG A 45 21.66 -0.86 -16.47
CA ARG A 45 22.88 -1.10 -15.69
C ARG A 45 22.93 -2.49 -15.04
N SER A 46 21.96 -3.35 -15.32
CA SER A 46 21.79 -4.66 -14.68
C SER A 46 21.66 -4.57 -13.15
N GLU A 47 21.15 -3.45 -12.63
CA GLU A 47 20.89 -3.24 -11.21
C GLU A 47 19.48 -3.70 -10.84
N ALA A 48 19.32 -4.23 -9.62
CA ALA A 48 17.99 -4.54 -9.09
C ALA A 48 17.17 -3.26 -8.89
N VAL A 49 15.89 -3.33 -9.29
CA VAL A 49 14.91 -2.27 -9.03
C VAL A 49 14.15 -2.61 -7.76
N GLU A 50 14.56 -1.99 -6.67
CA GLU A 50 13.90 -2.05 -5.37
C GLU A 50 13.21 -0.73 -5.04
N ASP A 51 12.36 -0.70 -4.02
CA ASP A 51 11.70 0.53 -3.55
C ASP A 51 12.74 1.62 -3.21
N GLN A 52 13.90 1.23 -2.68
CA GLN A 52 15.00 2.12 -2.30
C GLN A 52 15.77 2.69 -3.51
N SER A 53 15.41 2.28 -4.72
CA SER A 53 15.93 2.86 -5.97
C SER A 53 15.35 4.24 -6.27
N TYR A 54 14.21 4.56 -5.64
CA TYR A 54 13.43 5.75 -5.90
C TYR A 54 13.70 6.80 -4.81
N PRO A 55 13.54 8.10 -5.14
CA PRO A 55 13.75 9.16 -4.17
C PRO A 55 12.68 9.13 -3.08
N ASN A 56 13.02 9.66 -1.90
CA ASN A 56 12.00 10.09 -0.96
C ASN A 56 11.41 11.39 -1.50
N GLU A 57 10.09 11.50 -1.58
CA GLU A 57 9.42 12.68 -2.11
C GLU A 57 8.07 12.91 -1.42
N VAL A 58 7.56 14.14 -1.51
CA VAL A 58 6.24 14.48 -0.99
C VAL A 58 5.42 15.18 -2.05
N ILE A 59 4.18 14.76 -2.19
CA ILE A 59 3.20 15.32 -3.13
C ILE A 59 2.00 15.76 -2.31
N VAL A 60 1.64 17.03 -2.42
CA VAL A 60 0.61 17.66 -1.58
C VAL A 60 -0.45 18.30 -2.45
N LEU A 61 -1.70 17.89 -2.25
CA LEU A 61 -2.88 18.66 -2.63
C LEU A 61 -3.32 19.49 -1.42
N ARG A 62 -3.23 20.82 -1.54
CA ARG A 62 -3.63 21.78 -0.51
C ARG A 62 -4.58 22.83 -1.10
N PRO A 63 -5.89 22.54 -1.14
CA PRO A 63 -6.88 23.53 -1.53
C PRO A 63 -6.87 24.73 -0.58
N LYS A 64 -7.19 25.92 -1.09
CA LYS A 64 -7.22 27.17 -0.29
C LYS A 64 -8.17 27.10 0.91
N GLN A 65 -9.25 26.33 0.79
CA GLN A 65 -10.24 26.11 1.83
C GLN A 65 -10.55 24.63 1.88
N THR A 66 -10.47 24.04 3.07
CA THR A 66 -10.81 22.64 3.31
C THR A 66 -11.75 22.56 4.50
N GLN A 67 -12.68 21.61 4.47
CA GLN A 67 -13.69 21.43 5.53
C GLN A 67 -13.60 20.05 6.18
N ALA A 68 -12.81 19.15 5.61
CA ALA A 68 -12.59 17.81 6.13
C ALA A 68 -11.17 17.68 6.67
N PRO A 69 -10.93 16.76 7.63
CA PRO A 69 -9.60 16.54 8.16
C PRO A 69 -8.61 16.15 7.07
N ALA A 70 -7.32 16.47 7.23
CA ALA A 70 -6.31 16.11 6.24
C ALA A 70 -6.16 14.60 6.10
N LEU A 71 -5.80 14.13 4.90
CA LEU A 71 -5.44 12.73 4.62
C LEU A 71 -3.94 12.62 4.41
N LEU A 72 -3.26 11.92 5.30
CA LEU A 72 -1.88 11.52 5.14
C LEU A 72 -1.80 10.10 4.58
N LEU A 73 -1.26 9.98 3.38
CA LEU A 73 -0.94 8.74 2.69
C LEU A 73 0.56 8.46 2.84
N LEU A 74 0.93 7.49 3.67
CA LEU A 74 2.33 7.07 3.81
C LEU A 74 2.65 5.99 2.76
N GLY A 75 3.37 6.39 1.71
CA GLY A 75 3.80 5.55 0.59
C GLY A 75 5.29 5.18 0.63
N GLY A 76 5.87 4.96 -0.54
CA GLY A 76 7.28 4.66 -0.78
C GLY A 76 7.61 3.17 -0.75
N MET A 77 6.71 2.36 -0.21
CA MET A 77 6.84 0.90 -0.12
C MET A 77 6.37 0.19 -1.41
N GLY A 78 6.63 0.85 -2.53
CA GLY A 78 5.93 0.72 -3.81
C GLY A 78 5.51 2.10 -4.32
N PRO A 79 6.44 2.92 -4.85
CA PRO A 79 6.13 4.32 -5.20
C PRO A 79 5.04 4.46 -6.26
N LEU A 80 4.97 3.54 -7.23
CA LEU A 80 3.89 3.50 -8.22
C LEU A 80 2.52 3.34 -7.56
N ALA A 81 2.40 2.44 -6.59
CA ALA A 81 1.15 2.21 -5.89
C ALA A 81 0.80 3.37 -4.94
N GLY A 82 1.80 3.98 -4.30
CA GLY A 82 1.64 5.23 -3.54
C GLY A 82 1.04 6.34 -4.41
N LEU A 83 1.58 6.54 -5.60
CA LEU A 83 1.12 7.54 -6.56
C LEU A 83 -0.30 7.25 -7.06
N GLY A 84 -0.62 5.98 -7.34
CA GLY A 84 -1.99 5.57 -7.71
C GLY A 84 -3.01 5.85 -6.62
N ALA A 85 -2.67 5.55 -5.36
CA ALA A 85 -3.53 5.84 -4.22
C ALA A 85 -3.79 7.35 -4.06
N PHE A 86 -2.76 8.18 -4.27
CA PHE A 86 -2.90 9.63 -4.27
C PHE A 86 -3.81 10.11 -5.39
N GLU A 87 -3.65 9.60 -6.61
CA GLU A 87 -4.55 9.95 -7.72
C GLU A 87 -6.00 9.59 -7.41
N VAL A 88 -6.26 8.37 -6.96
CA VAL A 88 -7.60 7.91 -6.58
C VAL A 88 -8.17 8.77 -5.45
N ALA A 89 -7.36 9.12 -4.45
CA ALA A 89 -7.78 10.01 -3.37
C ALA A 89 -8.15 11.41 -3.92
N CYS A 90 -7.33 11.99 -4.79
CA CYS A 90 -7.64 13.28 -5.43
C CYS A 90 -8.93 13.21 -6.26
N GLN A 91 -9.17 12.11 -6.99
CA GLN A 91 -10.42 11.89 -7.73
C GLN A 91 -11.64 11.76 -6.81
N MET A 92 -11.50 11.07 -5.68
CA MET A 92 -12.61 10.85 -4.74
C MET A 92 -12.95 12.09 -3.91
N PHE A 93 -11.94 12.75 -3.37
CA PHE A 93 -12.12 13.85 -2.42
C PHE A 93 -12.07 15.22 -3.08
N GLN A 94 -11.56 15.34 -4.30
CA GLN A 94 -11.44 16.61 -5.02
C GLN A 94 -10.78 17.67 -4.11
N ASN A 95 -11.28 18.90 -4.11
CA ASN A 95 -10.77 19.99 -3.28
C ASN A 95 -11.35 20.02 -1.84
N SER A 96 -11.96 18.94 -1.35
CA SER A 96 -12.66 18.96 -0.04
C SER A 96 -11.74 18.85 1.18
N ARG A 97 -10.51 18.35 1.01
CA ARG A 97 -9.53 18.12 2.07
C ARG A 97 -8.09 18.28 1.57
N GLU A 98 -7.17 18.56 2.48
CA GLU A 98 -5.74 18.43 2.21
C GLU A 98 -5.37 16.94 2.08
N ILE A 99 -4.57 16.59 1.08
CA ILE A 99 -4.05 15.23 0.88
C ILE A 99 -2.54 15.32 0.74
N VAL A 100 -1.81 14.62 1.60
CA VAL A 100 -0.35 14.51 1.57
C VAL A 100 0.01 13.07 1.25
N LEU A 101 0.70 12.84 0.14
CA LEU A 101 1.41 11.59 -0.12
C LEU A 101 2.88 11.78 0.23
N PHE A 102 3.35 11.01 1.22
CA PHE A 102 4.76 10.97 1.58
C PHE A 102 5.37 9.63 1.13
N GLN A 103 6.20 9.66 0.10
CA GLN A 103 6.87 8.48 -0.45
C GLN A 103 8.17 8.22 0.33
N ALA A 104 8.11 7.36 1.33
CA ALA A 104 9.28 6.97 2.13
C ALA A 104 10.03 5.77 1.49
N CYS A 105 10.53 5.94 0.27
CA CYS A 105 11.19 4.91 -0.54
C CYS A 105 12.42 4.27 0.13
N SER A 106 13.11 5.00 1.00
CA SER A 106 14.27 4.48 1.75
C SER A 106 13.92 3.51 2.89
N LEU A 107 12.62 3.28 3.19
CA LEU A 107 12.22 2.34 4.23
C LEU A 107 12.66 0.91 3.88
N PRO A 108 13.21 0.12 4.81
CA PRO A 108 13.66 -1.25 4.57
C PRO A 108 12.61 -2.17 3.93
N ASN A 109 13.07 -3.20 3.23
CA ASN A 109 12.20 -4.22 2.66
C ASN A 109 11.43 -4.97 3.76
N ARG A 110 10.10 -5.01 3.66
CA ARG A 110 9.23 -5.64 4.67
C ARG A 110 9.43 -7.15 4.77
N THR A 111 9.74 -7.85 3.68
CA THR A 111 10.00 -9.30 3.70
C THR A 111 11.22 -9.61 4.55
N THR A 112 12.32 -8.91 4.27
CA THR A 112 13.58 -9.05 5.01
C THR A 112 13.39 -8.70 6.49
N ALA A 113 12.70 -7.58 6.78
CA ALA A 113 12.45 -7.15 8.16
C ALA A 113 11.61 -8.16 8.96
N ILE A 114 10.57 -8.75 8.34
CA ILE A 114 9.74 -9.77 9.00
C ILE A 114 10.56 -11.04 9.26
N GLN A 115 11.35 -11.48 8.28
CA GLN A 115 12.23 -12.65 8.43
C GLN A 115 13.25 -12.45 9.56
N GLN A 116 13.90 -11.28 9.60
CA GLN A 116 14.83 -10.93 10.67
C GLN A 116 14.15 -10.93 12.04
N LYS A 117 12.97 -10.33 12.17
CA LYS A 117 12.21 -10.33 13.43
C LYS A 117 11.83 -11.74 13.88
N ILE A 118 11.44 -12.62 12.95
CA ILE A 118 11.13 -14.02 13.26
C ILE A 118 12.38 -14.76 13.75
N GLN A 119 13.55 -14.50 13.15
CA GLN A 119 14.82 -15.16 13.52
C GLN A 119 15.38 -14.67 14.86
N ILE A 120 15.35 -13.36 15.12
CA ILE A 120 15.94 -12.73 16.31
C ILE A 120 15.00 -12.86 17.53
N GLY A 121 13.70 -13.08 17.29
CA GLY A 121 12.66 -13.09 18.32
C GLY A 121 12.37 -11.68 18.86
N ALA A 122 11.64 -11.61 19.98
CA ALA A 122 11.21 -10.34 20.59
C ALA A 122 12.33 -9.49 21.22
N SER A 123 13.59 -9.91 21.08
CA SER A 123 14.74 -9.37 21.82
C SER A 123 15.23 -8.02 21.29
N GLN A 124 14.88 -7.65 20.05
CA GLN A 124 15.24 -6.38 19.43
C GLN A 124 14.09 -5.85 18.57
N GLU A 125 13.84 -4.55 18.66
CA GLU A 125 12.89 -3.86 17.81
C GLU A 125 13.49 -3.70 16.41
N PRO A 126 12.80 -4.11 15.34
CA PRO A 126 13.31 -3.95 13.99
C PRO A 126 13.50 -2.48 13.62
N ASP A 127 14.62 -2.14 12.97
CA ASP A 127 14.90 -0.80 12.43
C ASP A 127 13.73 -0.21 11.64
N LEU A 128 12.95 -1.06 10.97
CA LEU A 128 11.77 -0.67 10.21
C LEU A 128 10.69 -0.01 11.08
N VAL A 129 10.51 -0.41 12.34
CA VAL A 129 9.51 0.20 13.25
C VAL A 129 9.88 1.65 13.54
N VAL A 130 11.13 1.86 13.97
CA VAL A 130 11.68 3.20 14.24
C VAL A 130 11.62 4.06 13.00
N MET A 131 12.04 3.54 11.84
CA MET A 131 12.02 4.29 10.59
C MET A 131 10.60 4.62 10.11
N LEU A 132 9.61 3.75 10.29
CA LEU A 132 8.21 4.04 9.97
C LEU A 132 7.67 5.16 10.88
N ALA A 133 7.98 5.14 12.18
CA ALA A 133 7.60 6.20 13.10
C ALA A 133 8.23 7.55 12.71
N ILE A 134 9.52 7.56 12.35
CA ILE A 134 10.21 8.75 11.82
C ILE A 134 9.56 9.21 10.52
N ALA A 135 9.21 8.31 9.59
CA ALA A 135 8.57 8.67 8.33
C ALA A 135 7.20 9.35 8.56
N ILE A 136 6.40 8.83 9.49
CA ILE A 136 5.13 9.46 9.88
C ILE A 136 5.37 10.85 10.49
N ARG A 137 6.37 10.98 11.36
CA ARG A 137 6.75 12.27 11.96
C ARG A 137 7.17 13.29 10.90
N GLU A 138 8.01 12.90 9.96
CA GLU A 138 8.45 13.77 8.85
C GLU A 138 7.26 14.15 7.97
N ALA A 139 6.39 13.20 7.63
CA ALA A 139 5.21 13.46 6.81
C ALA A 139 4.24 14.46 7.45
N MET A 140 4.10 14.42 8.79
CA MET A 140 3.24 15.34 9.53
C MET A 140 3.71 16.81 9.45
N GLN A 141 4.97 17.09 9.10
CA GLN A 141 5.44 18.47 8.86
C GLN A 141 4.81 19.11 7.63
N TYR A 142 4.25 18.30 6.72
CA TYR A 142 3.61 18.75 5.49
C TYR A 142 2.10 18.92 5.62
N ILE A 143 1.52 18.65 6.79
CA ILE A 143 0.11 18.88 7.07
C ILE A 143 -0.06 20.30 7.61
N CYS A 144 -0.80 21.13 6.87
CA CYS A 144 -1.14 22.50 7.30
C CYS A 144 -2.57 22.62 7.84
N SER A 145 -3.43 21.62 7.59
CA SER A 145 -4.80 21.63 8.09
C SER A 145 -4.85 21.73 9.62
N THR A 146 -5.72 22.61 10.08
CA THR A 146 -6.07 22.76 11.51
C THR A 146 -7.27 21.90 11.89
N VAL A 147 -7.89 21.21 10.93
CA VAL A 147 -9.02 20.31 11.17
C VAL A 147 -8.47 18.95 11.59
N GLU A 148 -8.65 18.61 12.87
CA GLU A 148 -8.23 17.34 13.46
C GLU A 148 -9.37 16.30 13.49
N PRO A 149 -9.05 14.99 13.52
CA PRO A 149 -7.71 14.40 13.47
C PRO A 149 -7.16 14.29 12.03
N VAL A 150 -5.84 14.22 11.86
CA VAL A 150 -5.23 13.86 10.57
C VAL A 150 -5.43 12.36 10.34
N GLU A 151 -6.13 12.00 9.27
CA GLU A 151 -6.34 10.59 8.90
C GLU A 151 -5.08 10.03 8.25
N LEU A 152 -4.51 8.96 8.81
CA LEU A 152 -3.31 8.30 8.30
C LEU A 152 -3.66 6.94 7.68
N ILE A 153 -3.27 6.75 6.42
CA ILE A 153 -3.28 5.44 5.76
C ILE A 153 -1.85 5.07 5.36
N VAL A 154 -1.38 3.92 5.85
CA VAL A 154 -0.10 3.34 5.42
C VAL A 154 -0.33 2.51 4.17
N LEU A 155 0.20 2.92 3.03
CA LEU A 155 -0.07 2.33 1.71
C LEU A 155 0.78 1.07 1.44
N CYS A 156 0.88 0.18 2.42
CA CYS A 156 1.54 -1.12 2.26
C CYS A 156 0.92 -2.16 3.18
N ASN A 157 0.35 -3.22 2.60
CA ASN A 157 -0.20 -4.34 3.36
C ASN A 157 0.85 -5.00 4.27
N GLY A 158 2.06 -5.27 3.75
CA GLY A 158 3.13 -5.89 4.54
C GLY A 158 3.59 -5.02 5.72
N ALA A 159 3.49 -3.69 5.62
CA ALA A 159 3.85 -2.79 6.72
C ALA A 159 2.85 -2.85 7.89
N HIS A 160 1.62 -3.30 7.67
CA HIS A 160 0.62 -3.45 8.73
C HIS A 160 1.01 -4.49 9.78
N TYR A 161 1.92 -5.41 9.45
CA TYR A 161 2.52 -6.30 10.43
C TYR A 161 3.21 -5.55 11.57
N PHE A 162 3.90 -4.44 11.26
CA PHE A 162 4.66 -3.64 12.22
C PHE A 162 3.84 -2.50 12.82
N LEU A 163 2.67 -2.19 12.26
CA LEU A 163 1.93 -0.97 12.58
C LEU A 163 1.53 -0.85 14.06
N PRO A 164 1.15 -1.92 14.79
CA PRO A 164 0.91 -1.83 16.23
C PRO A 164 2.14 -1.32 17.01
N GLU A 165 3.34 -1.80 16.66
CA GLU A 165 4.60 -1.38 17.30
C GLU A 165 4.97 0.04 16.89
N VAL A 166 4.76 0.42 15.62
CA VAL A 166 4.95 1.80 15.14
C VAL A 166 4.06 2.78 15.90
N MET A 167 2.80 2.41 16.15
CA MET A 167 1.88 3.23 16.94
C MET A 167 2.35 3.37 18.39
N GLN A 168 2.89 2.30 18.98
CA GLN A 168 3.50 2.36 20.32
C GLN A 168 4.74 3.27 20.33
N GLN A 169 5.63 3.16 19.34
CA GLN A 169 6.80 4.02 19.20
C GLN A 169 6.40 5.50 19.07
N LEU A 170 5.40 5.81 18.25
CA LEU A 170 4.87 7.16 18.09
C LEU A 170 4.28 7.70 19.41
N LEU A 171 3.56 6.88 20.17
CA LEU A 171 3.03 7.28 21.47
C LEU A 171 4.15 7.64 22.46
N LEU A 172 5.24 6.86 22.46
CA LEU A 172 6.37 7.05 23.39
C LEU A 172 7.24 8.25 23.01
N ASP A 173 7.67 8.35 21.74
CA ASP A 173 8.66 9.33 21.30
C ASP A 173 8.04 10.61 20.73
N TYR A 174 6.83 10.51 20.20
CA TYR A 174 6.19 11.55 19.41
C TYR A 174 4.71 11.74 19.80
N SER A 175 4.41 11.69 21.11
CA SER A 175 3.03 11.68 21.65
C SER A 175 2.13 12.80 21.10
N LYS A 176 2.65 14.01 20.90
CA LYS A 176 1.90 15.13 20.28
C LYS A 176 1.43 14.82 18.87
N ILE A 177 2.22 14.09 18.08
CA ILE A 177 1.82 13.62 16.75
C ILE A 177 0.83 12.49 16.88
N PHE A 178 1.08 11.51 17.77
CA PHE A 178 0.20 10.38 18.00
C PHE A 178 -1.25 10.82 18.28
N PHE A 179 -1.46 11.77 19.19
CA PHE A 179 -2.81 12.24 19.55
C PHE A 179 -3.51 13.07 18.46
N ARG A 180 -2.77 13.56 17.46
CA ARG A 180 -3.34 14.26 16.29
C ARG A 180 -3.71 13.31 15.16
N LEU A 181 -3.29 12.04 15.22
CA LEU A 181 -3.48 11.06 14.17
C LEU A 181 -4.70 10.18 14.44
N GLN A 182 -5.47 9.94 13.38
CA GLN A 182 -6.38 8.81 13.29
C GLN A 182 -5.83 7.85 12.23
N TRP A 183 -5.14 6.80 12.66
CA TRP A 183 -4.69 5.77 11.74
C TRP A 183 -5.85 4.88 11.30
N ILE A 184 -5.84 4.49 10.04
CA ILE A 184 -6.89 3.66 9.43
C ILE A 184 -6.23 2.43 8.82
N SER A 185 -6.60 1.26 9.34
CA SER A 185 -6.07 -0.03 8.92
C SER A 185 -6.68 -0.47 7.58
N LEU A 186 -5.82 -0.75 6.59
CA LEU A 186 -6.24 -1.42 5.36
C LEU A 186 -6.83 -2.81 5.66
N ILE A 187 -6.27 -3.48 6.66
CA ILE A 187 -6.62 -4.85 7.02
C ILE A 187 -7.99 -4.87 7.68
N ASP A 188 -8.22 -4.05 8.72
CA ASP A 188 -9.49 -4.06 9.43
C ASP A 188 -10.64 -3.62 8.51
N THR A 189 -10.40 -2.63 7.64
CA THR A 189 -11.37 -2.22 6.62
C THR A 189 -11.72 -3.38 5.69
N THR A 190 -10.73 -4.16 5.26
CA THR A 190 -10.95 -5.33 4.40
C THR A 190 -11.75 -6.41 5.11
N ILE A 191 -11.41 -6.74 6.35
CA ILE A 191 -12.15 -7.75 7.14
C ILE A 191 -13.59 -7.33 7.37
N GLN A 192 -13.81 -6.07 7.77
CA GLN A 192 -15.15 -5.52 7.94
C GLN A 192 -15.97 -5.61 6.65
N TYR A 193 -15.36 -5.30 5.50
CA TYR A 193 -16.03 -5.39 4.22
C TYR A 193 -16.41 -6.82 3.85
N LEU A 194 -15.51 -7.79 4.07
CA LEU A 194 -15.78 -9.21 3.82
C LEU A 194 -16.97 -9.70 4.66
N GLN A 195 -17.00 -9.37 5.95
CA GLN A 195 -18.11 -9.72 6.83
C GLN A 195 -19.43 -9.08 6.38
N GLN A 196 -19.42 -7.78 6.05
CA GLN A 196 -20.62 -7.05 5.60
C GLN A 196 -21.18 -7.60 4.28
N ARG A 197 -20.32 -8.12 3.40
CA ARG A 197 -20.70 -8.69 2.10
C ARG A 197 -20.92 -10.20 2.13
N ASN A 198 -20.74 -10.85 3.29
CA ASN A 198 -20.86 -12.29 3.47
C ASN A 198 -19.91 -13.10 2.55
N PHE A 199 -18.72 -12.56 2.26
CA PHE A 199 -17.68 -13.35 1.61
C PHE A 199 -17.15 -14.41 2.59
N CYS A 200 -17.00 -15.63 2.11
CA CYS A 200 -16.73 -16.82 2.90
C CYS A 200 -15.41 -17.51 2.52
N GLN A 201 -14.89 -17.30 1.30
CA GLN A 201 -13.70 -17.98 0.79
C GLN A 201 -12.82 -17.10 -0.12
N PRO A 202 -12.26 -15.98 0.38
CA PRO A 202 -11.32 -15.15 -0.37
C PRO A 202 -10.06 -15.91 -0.80
N LEU A 203 -9.62 -15.64 -2.04
CA LEU A 203 -8.25 -15.86 -2.49
C LEU A 203 -7.37 -14.70 -2.03
N ILE A 204 -6.37 -14.96 -1.20
CA ILE A 204 -5.40 -13.95 -0.76
C ILE A 204 -4.21 -13.97 -1.71
N LEU A 205 -4.10 -12.96 -2.56
CA LEU A 205 -2.89 -12.73 -3.35
C LEU A 205 -2.07 -11.67 -2.62
N CYS A 206 -0.88 -12.03 -2.14
CA CYS A 206 -0.07 -11.10 -1.36
C CYS A 206 1.43 -11.39 -1.49
N THR A 207 2.26 -10.49 -0.96
CA THR A 207 3.71 -10.72 -0.93
C THR A 207 4.09 -11.75 0.14
N THR A 208 5.30 -12.30 0.02
CA THR A 208 5.89 -13.15 1.06
C THR A 208 5.91 -12.45 2.42
N ALA A 209 6.16 -11.14 2.48
CA ALA A 209 6.05 -10.36 3.73
C ALA A 209 4.66 -10.48 4.36
N THR A 210 3.61 -10.19 3.58
CA THR A 210 2.21 -10.23 4.03
C THR A 210 1.82 -11.64 4.49
N ARG A 211 2.24 -12.68 3.75
CA ARG A 211 1.96 -14.09 4.05
C ARG A 211 2.68 -14.55 5.32
N LEU A 212 3.99 -14.33 5.43
CA LEU A 212 4.79 -14.69 6.61
C LEU A 212 4.30 -13.97 7.88
N GLY A 213 3.96 -12.69 7.76
CA GLY A 213 3.40 -11.90 8.86
C GLY A 213 1.98 -12.31 9.26
N CYS A 214 1.35 -13.23 8.53
CA CYS A 214 -0.05 -13.62 8.70
C CYS A 214 -1.00 -12.42 8.71
N VAL A 215 -0.69 -11.39 7.92
CA VAL A 215 -1.35 -10.08 8.00
C VAL A 215 -2.84 -10.18 7.71
N TYR A 216 -3.24 -11.04 6.77
CA TYR A 216 -4.65 -11.31 6.47
C TYR A 216 -5.14 -12.63 7.08
N SER A 217 -4.34 -13.69 7.02
CA SER A 217 -4.75 -15.01 7.50
C SER A 217 -5.14 -15.01 8.98
N ARG A 218 -4.36 -14.36 9.85
CA ARG A 218 -4.67 -14.27 11.28
C ARG A 218 -6.02 -13.56 11.55
N PRO A 219 -6.28 -12.33 11.05
CA PRO A 219 -7.56 -11.68 11.31
C PRO A 219 -8.75 -12.39 10.63
N LEU A 220 -8.58 -13.02 9.47
CA LEU A 220 -9.64 -13.83 8.84
C LEU A 220 -10.02 -15.03 9.71
N GLN A 221 -9.04 -15.75 10.25
CA GLN A 221 -9.27 -16.87 11.18
C GLN A 221 -10.01 -16.41 12.44
N LYS A 222 -9.65 -15.25 12.99
CA LYS A 222 -10.31 -14.70 14.19
C LYS A 222 -11.80 -14.44 13.98
N VAL A 223 -12.22 -14.10 12.76
CA VAL A 223 -13.63 -13.86 12.42
C VAL A 223 -14.31 -15.06 11.75
N GLY A 224 -13.63 -16.21 11.67
CA GLY A 224 -14.19 -17.44 11.11
C GLY A 224 -14.33 -17.48 9.59
N ILE A 225 -13.63 -16.61 8.84
CA ILE A 225 -13.63 -16.64 7.38
C ILE A 225 -12.56 -17.62 6.89
N VAL A 226 -12.97 -18.63 6.13
CA VAL A 226 -12.06 -19.57 5.45
C VAL A 226 -11.38 -18.84 4.29
N TYR A 227 -10.15 -19.17 3.96
CA TYR A 227 -9.42 -18.49 2.88
C TYR A 227 -8.52 -19.46 2.12
N LEU A 228 -8.11 -19.04 0.93
CA LEU A 228 -7.11 -19.73 0.12
C LEU A 228 -5.89 -18.84 -0.07
N GLU A 229 -4.71 -19.40 0.15
CA GLU A 229 -3.43 -18.80 -0.22
C GLU A 229 -2.76 -19.67 -1.29
N PRO A 230 -2.02 -19.07 -2.24
CA PRO A 230 -1.17 -19.84 -3.14
C PRO A 230 -0.15 -20.69 -2.36
N ASN A 231 0.11 -21.90 -2.85
CA ASN A 231 1.21 -22.73 -2.34
C ASN A 231 2.58 -22.07 -2.63
N ASP A 232 3.67 -22.64 -2.13
CA ASP A 232 4.99 -22.00 -2.20
C ASP A 232 5.51 -21.81 -3.63
N GLU A 233 5.20 -22.76 -4.53
CA GLU A 233 5.55 -22.65 -5.95
C GLU A 233 4.80 -21.49 -6.63
N LEU A 234 3.48 -21.44 -6.49
CA LEU A 234 2.65 -20.36 -7.01
C LEU A 234 3.01 -19.01 -6.37
N GLN A 235 3.32 -19.00 -5.07
CA GLN A 235 3.76 -17.80 -4.36
C GLN A 235 5.07 -17.25 -4.97
N SER A 236 6.00 -18.12 -5.35
CA SER A 236 7.24 -17.70 -6.03
C SER A 236 6.96 -17.05 -7.38
N ILE A 237 6.06 -17.64 -8.20
CA ILE A 237 5.65 -17.09 -9.50
C ILE A 237 4.96 -15.73 -9.32
N LEU A 238 4.04 -15.61 -8.35
CA LEU A 238 3.37 -14.34 -8.03
C LEU A 238 4.38 -13.27 -7.62
N MET A 239 5.34 -13.61 -6.76
CA MET A 239 6.39 -12.70 -6.33
C MET A 239 7.25 -12.21 -7.50
N GLN A 240 7.58 -13.07 -8.46
CA GLN A 240 8.30 -12.67 -9.68
C GLN A 240 7.48 -11.67 -10.51
N SER A 241 6.19 -11.94 -10.73
CA SER A 241 5.31 -11.01 -11.46
C SER A 241 5.20 -9.64 -10.78
N ILE A 242 5.16 -9.61 -9.44
CA ILE A 242 5.12 -8.36 -8.68
C ILE A 242 6.46 -7.61 -8.74
N TYR A 243 7.56 -8.25 -8.33
CA TYR A 243 8.84 -7.58 -8.11
C TYR A 243 9.60 -7.31 -9.40
N GLN A 244 9.58 -8.24 -10.37
CA GLN A 244 10.28 -8.09 -11.64
C GLN A 244 9.36 -7.54 -12.74
N GLY A 245 8.04 -7.70 -12.60
CA GLY A 245 7.05 -7.12 -13.49
C GLY A 245 6.58 -5.74 -13.02
N VAL A 246 5.56 -5.71 -12.16
CA VAL A 246 4.84 -4.48 -11.79
C VAL A 246 5.76 -3.41 -11.18
N LYS A 247 6.57 -3.76 -10.16
CA LYS A 247 7.46 -2.80 -9.49
C LYS A 247 8.52 -2.20 -10.40
N THR A 248 8.87 -2.90 -11.49
CA THR A 248 9.83 -2.39 -12.48
C THR A 248 9.17 -1.77 -13.70
N SER A 249 7.83 -1.63 -13.66
CA SER A 249 7.00 -1.18 -14.78
C SER A 249 7.20 -2.00 -16.06
N ASP A 250 7.50 -3.30 -15.92
CA ASP A 250 7.62 -4.24 -17.03
C ASP A 250 6.30 -4.93 -17.31
N TYR A 251 5.48 -4.25 -18.09
CA TYR A 251 4.14 -4.70 -18.43
C TYR A 251 4.12 -6.11 -19.05
N ASN A 252 4.98 -6.35 -20.04
CA ASN A 252 5.01 -7.60 -20.78
C ASN A 252 5.46 -8.76 -19.90
N PHE A 253 6.50 -8.55 -19.09
CA PHE A 253 6.96 -9.55 -18.13
C PHE A 253 5.89 -9.85 -17.07
N ALA A 254 5.27 -8.80 -16.50
CA ALA A 254 4.20 -8.95 -15.51
C ALA A 254 3.04 -9.79 -16.04
N CYS A 255 2.55 -9.48 -17.25
CA CYS A 255 1.46 -10.23 -17.89
C CYS A 255 1.86 -11.68 -18.19
N LYS A 256 3.07 -11.92 -18.72
CA LYS A 256 3.53 -13.28 -19.05
C LYS A 256 3.62 -14.17 -17.80
N VAL A 257 4.24 -13.66 -16.73
CA VAL A 257 4.40 -14.43 -15.48
C VAL A 257 3.08 -14.52 -14.71
N GLY A 258 2.26 -13.46 -14.74
CA GLY A 258 0.92 -13.46 -14.14
C GLY A 258 -0.05 -14.42 -14.83
N GLU A 259 -0.01 -14.51 -16.16
CA GLU A 259 -0.74 -15.54 -16.93
C GLU A 259 -0.35 -16.93 -16.46
N HIS A 260 0.96 -17.21 -16.39
CA HIS A 260 1.45 -18.50 -15.93
C HIS A 260 0.96 -18.82 -14.51
N PHE A 261 1.03 -17.86 -13.58
CA PHE A 261 0.48 -18.02 -12.22
C PHE A 261 -1.00 -18.43 -12.24
N PHE A 262 -1.86 -17.72 -12.97
CA PHE A 262 -3.28 -18.03 -12.97
C PHE A 262 -3.60 -19.33 -13.71
N VAL A 263 -2.87 -19.67 -14.78
CA VAL A 263 -3.03 -20.96 -15.46
C VAL A 263 -2.73 -22.12 -14.51
N GLU A 264 -1.62 -22.06 -13.76
CA GLU A 264 -1.27 -23.09 -12.78
C GLU A 264 -2.26 -23.12 -11.61
N LEU A 265 -2.67 -21.95 -11.09
CA LEU A 265 -3.69 -21.85 -10.04
C LEU A 265 -5.01 -22.51 -10.47
N LEU A 266 -5.45 -22.28 -11.70
CA LEU A 266 -6.72 -22.81 -12.21
C LEU A 266 -6.72 -24.33 -12.38
N LYS A 267 -5.55 -24.96 -12.57
CA LYS A 267 -5.44 -26.44 -12.56
C LYS A 267 -5.81 -27.04 -11.21
N LEU A 268 -5.67 -26.28 -10.12
CA LEU A 268 -6.06 -26.69 -8.78
C LEU A 268 -7.57 -26.61 -8.52
N GLN A 269 -8.35 -26.10 -9.49
CA GLN A 269 -9.80 -25.94 -9.40
C GLN A 269 -10.24 -25.21 -8.10
N PRO A 270 -9.66 -24.03 -7.80
CA PRO A 270 -9.94 -23.33 -6.55
C PRO A 270 -11.40 -22.91 -6.48
N THR A 271 -12.03 -23.12 -5.32
CA THR A 271 -13.33 -22.54 -4.99
C THR A 271 -13.08 -21.27 -4.20
N VAL A 272 -13.36 -20.11 -4.80
CA VAL A 272 -13.15 -18.79 -4.20
C VAL A 272 -14.26 -17.84 -4.65
N ASP A 273 -14.62 -16.87 -3.81
CA ASP A 273 -15.72 -15.92 -4.06
C ASP A 273 -15.27 -14.48 -4.29
N CYS A 274 -14.05 -14.15 -3.88
CA CYS A 274 -13.39 -12.87 -4.14
C CYS A 274 -11.87 -13.01 -4.12
N ILE A 275 -11.18 -11.96 -4.55
CA ILE A 275 -9.73 -11.85 -4.48
C ILE A 275 -9.37 -10.68 -3.55
N ILE A 276 -8.61 -10.94 -2.49
CA ILE A 276 -7.96 -9.88 -1.71
C ILE A 276 -6.62 -9.56 -2.38
N ALA A 277 -6.50 -8.33 -2.88
CA ALA A 277 -5.23 -7.79 -3.39
C ALA A 277 -4.32 -7.35 -2.23
N GLY A 278 -3.80 -8.31 -1.47
CA GLY A 278 -2.96 -8.12 -0.27
C GLY A 278 -1.54 -7.59 -0.54
N CYS A 279 -1.31 -6.97 -1.69
CA CYS A 279 -0.16 -6.16 -2.06
C CYS A 279 -0.66 -4.99 -2.92
N SER A 280 -0.15 -3.79 -2.68
CA SER A 280 -0.57 -2.57 -3.37
C SER A 280 -0.28 -2.58 -4.88
N GLU A 281 0.62 -3.45 -5.34
CA GLU A 281 0.95 -3.68 -6.75
C GLU A 281 0.02 -4.70 -7.44
N ILE A 282 -0.69 -5.53 -6.70
CA ILE A 282 -1.55 -6.58 -7.28
C ILE A 282 -2.75 -6.00 -8.07
N PRO A 283 -3.40 -4.89 -7.66
CA PRO A 283 -4.46 -4.30 -8.48
C PRO A 283 -4.02 -4.02 -9.92
N TYR A 284 -2.81 -3.48 -10.11
CA TYR A 284 -2.22 -3.25 -11.45
C TYR A 284 -2.03 -4.55 -12.22
N LEU A 285 -1.44 -5.58 -11.58
CA LEU A 285 -1.27 -6.89 -12.21
C LEU A 285 -2.62 -7.45 -12.70
N LEU A 286 -3.65 -7.40 -11.87
CA LEU A 286 -4.96 -7.95 -12.19
C LEU A 286 -5.64 -7.15 -13.30
N GLU A 287 -5.51 -5.82 -13.32
CA GLU A 287 -6.01 -4.96 -14.39
C GLU A 287 -5.35 -5.27 -15.74
N TRP A 288 -4.02 -5.42 -15.75
CA TRP A 288 -3.26 -5.79 -16.94
C TRP A 288 -3.66 -7.17 -17.46
N LEU A 289 -3.83 -8.14 -16.57
CA LEU A 289 -4.28 -9.47 -16.95
C LEU A 289 -5.71 -9.46 -17.48
N LYS A 290 -6.65 -8.69 -16.92
CA LYS A 290 -8.03 -8.59 -17.45
C LYS A 290 -8.07 -8.22 -18.94
N THR A 291 -7.07 -7.47 -19.43
CA THR A 291 -6.99 -7.05 -20.83
C THR A 291 -6.06 -7.95 -21.67
N ASN A 292 -5.01 -8.53 -21.09
CA ASN A 292 -3.91 -9.17 -21.85
C ASN A 292 -3.63 -10.64 -21.50
N SER A 293 -4.54 -11.30 -20.80
CA SER A 293 -4.49 -12.74 -20.51
C SER A 293 -5.31 -13.62 -21.48
N SER A 294 -5.18 -14.93 -21.35
CA SER A 294 -6.02 -15.90 -22.07
C SER A 294 -7.50 -15.77 -21.69
N LYS A 295 -8.40 -16.29 -22.55
CA LYS A 295 -9.85 -16.26 -22.28
C LYS A 295 -10.22 -16.93 -20.95
N GLN A 296 -9.47 -17.97 -20.56
CA GLN A 296 -9.69 -18.70 -19.32
C GLN A 296 -9.39 -17.81 -18.10
N VAL A 297 -8.24 -17.16 -18.08
CA VAL A 297 -7.83 -16.26 -16.99
C VAL A 297 -8.75 -15.04 -16.92
N LYS A 298 -9.07 -14.41 -18.07
CA LYS A 298 -10.05 -13.31 -18.13
C LYS A 298 -11.41 -13.74 -17.57
N GLY A 299 -11.89 -14.91 -17.96
CA GLY A 299 -13.17 -15.45 -17.52
C GLY A 299 -13.21 -15.83 -16.04
N PHE A 300 -12.07 -16.15 -15.43
CA PHE A 300 -11.96 -16.33 -13.98
C PHE A 300 -11.98 -14.97 -13.26
N LEU A 301 -11.15 -14.03 -13.69
CA LEU A 301 -11.03 -12.71 -13.06
C LEU A 301 -12.30 -11.84 -13.21
N SER A 302 -13.11 -12.06 -14.24
CA SER A 302 -14.35 -11.30 -14.45
C SER A 302 -15.50 -11.72 -13.54
N LYS A 303 -15.44 -12.93 -12.96
CA LYS A 303 -16.48 -13.48 -12.09
C LYS A 303 -16.30 -13.11 -10.62
N LEU A 304 -15.10 -12.67 -10.25
CA LEU A 304 -14.72 -12.42 -8.86
C LEU A 304 -14.65 -10.92 -8.60
N GLU A 305 -15.11 -10.54 -7.41
CA GLU A 305 -14.84 -9.20 -6.91
C GLU A 305 -13.35 -9.11 -6.51
N ILE A 306 -12.66 -8.08 -7.00
CA ILE A 306 -11.30 -7.76 -6.58
C ILE A 306 -11.40 -6.72 -5.48
N ILE A 307 -11.01 -7.11 -4.28
CA ILE A 307 -10.95 -6.24 -3.12
C ILE A 307 -9.55 -5.65 -3.08
N ASP A 308 -9.44 -4.40 -3.53
CA ASP A 308 -8.26 -3.57 -3.31
C ASP A 308 -8.37 -2.87 -1.95
N PRO A 309 -7.56 -3.23 -0.95
CA PRO A 309 -7.62 -2.65 0.39
C PRO A 309 -7.46 -1.13 0.40
N VAL A 310 -6.65 -0.57 -0.50
CA VAL A 310 -6.40 0.89 -0.56
C VAL A 310 -7.67 1.61 -1.03
N THR A 311 -8.18 1.25 -2.21
CA THR A 311 -9.39 1.84 -2.77
C THR A 311 -10.60 1.61 -1.88
N LEU A 312 -10.71 0.43 -1.25
CA LEU A 312 -11.77 0.13 -0.28
C LEU A 312 -11.71 1.08 0.93
N THR A 313 -10.51 1.33 1.47
CA THR A 313 -10.31 2.23 2.61
C THR A 313 -10.65 3.67 2.26
N LEU A 314 -10.19 4.16 1.11
CA LEU A 314 -10.53 5.51 0.63
C LEU A 314 -12.05 5.68 0.46
N ASN A 315 -12.73 4.69 -0.12
CA ASN A 315 -14.20 4.69 -0.23
C ASN A 315 -14.91 4.73 1.12
N SER A 316 -14.42 3.96 2.11
CA SER A 316 -14.96 3.99 3.48
C SER A 316 -14.82 5.39 4.12
N ARG A 317 -13.71 6.10 3.85
CA ARG A 317 -13.50 7.47 4.32
C ARG A 317 -14.40 8.47 3.62
N LEU A 318 -14.58 8.36 2.31
CA LEU A 318 -15.51 9.20 1.56
C LEU A 318 -16.94 9.09 2.11
N LYS A 319 -17.42 7.86 2.33
CA LYS A 319 -18.76 7.62 2.92
C LYS A 319 -18.90 8.24 4.31
N SER A 320 -17.86 8.14 5.14
CA SER A 320 -17.86 8.72 6.49
C SER A 320 -17.96 10.24 6.46
N LEU A 321 -17.23 10.90 5.56
CA LEU A 321 -17.32 12.36 5.36
C LEU A 321 -18.69 12.80 4.83
N GLN A 322 -19.28 12.04 3.90
CA GLN A 322 -20.62 12.32 3.38
C GLN A 322 -21.68 12.20 4.48
N HIS A 323 -21.59 11.17 5.33
CA HIS A 323 -22.52 10.99 6.44
C HIS A 323 -22.45 12.13 7.45
N LEU A 324 -21.25 12.60 7.80
CA LEU A 324 -21.07 13.76 8.68
C LEU A 324 -21.76 15.02 8.13
N ARG A 325 -21.69 15.25 6.82
CA ARG A 325 -22.34 16.41 6.16
C ARG A 325 -23.87 16.35 6.13
N THR A 326 -24.45 15.16 6.19
CA THR A 326 -25.91 14.98 6.19
C THR A 326 -26.53 15.08 7.58
N VAL A 327 -25.71 14.95 8.63
CA VAL A 327 -26.15 14.96 10.05
C VAL A 327 -25.82 16.30 10.73
N SER A 328 -24.91 17.09 10.16
CA SER A 328 -24.60 18.48 10.54
C SER A 328 -25.54 19.49 9.90
#